data_AF-A0A6J8CY89-F1
#
_entry.id   AF-A0A6J8CY89-F1
#
_cell.length_a   1.000
_cell.length_b   1.000
_cell.length_c   1.000
_cell.angle_alpha   90.00
_cell.angle_beta   90.00
_cell.angle_gamma   90.00
#
_symmetry.space_group_name_H-M   'P 1'
#
loop_
_entity.id
_entity.type
_entity.pdbx_description
1 polymer ?
#
loop_
_entity_poly.entity_id
_entity_poly.type
_entity_poly.pdbx_seq_one_letter_code
_entity_poly.pdbx_strand_id
1 'polypeptide(L)'
;MNPYPTSVSINQDAIIAYAERQEGETRFFAIEDFQPKMHETENNAIRRIQFLVPKVEKDLEPIAKVINKDEEIEKKMPFHLQELYRKSTKEKTFQEKIKVREVLIKFQDCFSMNDSDTGLTSITEHAFDTGDSVPIKQPPRRVPLAFAEAEKEAIIELQKKGVIRESSSP
;
A
#
# COMPACT_ATOMS: atom_id res chain seq x y z
N MET A 1 20.68 49.74 26.30
CA MET A 1 21.70 50.46 25.51
C MET A 1 22.30 49.49 24.51
N ASN A 2 22.53 49.93 23.27
CA ASN A 2 23.15 49.14 22.21
C ASN A 2 24.60 48.80 22.61
N PRO A 3 25.03 47.52 22.60
CA PRO A 3 26.35 47.10 23.07
C PRO A 3 27.52 47.47 22.13
N TYR A 4 27.28 48.10 20.98
CA TYR A 4 28.33 48.48 20.03
C TYR A 4 28.47 50.00 19.86
N PRO A 5 29.70 50.56 19.82
CA PRO A 5 29.94 52.01 19.83
C PRO A 5 29.75 52.70 18.47
N THR A 6 29.56 51.96 17.39
CA THR A 6 29.39 52.50 16.02
C THR A 6 27.92 52.55 15.61
N SER A 7 27.46 53.72 15.17
CA SER A 7 26.13 53.87 14.57
C SER A 7 26.09 53.21 13.19
N VAL A 8 25.28 52.17 13.03
CA VAL A 8 25.05 51.54 11.74
C VAL A 8 23.92 52.29 11.03
N SER A 9 24.23 53.06 9.99
CA SER A 9 23.23 53.72 9.13
C SER A 9 22.90 52.82 7.94
N ILE A 10 21.70 52.26 7.92
CA ILE A 10 21.20 51.46 6.80
C ILE A 10 20.31 52.39 5.95
N ASN A 11 20.66 52.60 4.68
CA ASN A 11 19.78 53.30 3.76
C ASN A 11 18.54 52.42 3.49
N GLN A 12 17.34 53.01 3.49
CA GLN A 12 16.08 52.25 3.38
C GLN A 12 15.96 51.43 2.08
N ASP A 13 16.74 51.77 1.05
CA ASP A 13 16.75 51.09 -0.25
C ASP A 13 17.90 50.08 -0.41
N ALA A 14 18.64 49.76 0.67
CA ALA A 14 19.73 48.80 0.60
C ALA A 14 19.20 47.37 0.41
N ILE A 15 19.31 46.84 -0.82
CA ILE A 15 18.96 45.45 -1.13
C ILE A 15 20.03 44.54 -0.53
N ILE A 16 19.65 43.84 0.55
CA ILE A 16 20.56 43.03 1.37
C ILE A 16 20.79 41.62 0.78
N ALA A 17 19.87 41.14 -0.06
CA ALA A 17 19.95 39.86 -0.75
C ALA A 17 18.94 39.78 -1.91
N TYR A 18 19.24 38.91 -2.89
CA TYR A 18 18.28 38.47 -3.90
C TYR A 18 17.87 37.03 -3.61
N ALA A 19 16.57 36.72 -3.72
CA ALA A 19 16.06 35.37 -3.61
C ALA A 19 15.32 35.00 -4.91
N GLU A 20 15.78 33.95 -5.58
CA GLU A 20 15.11 33.40 -6.76
C GLU A 20 14.36 32.13 -6.34
N ARG A 21 13.06 32.08 -6.64
CA ARG A 21 12.22 30.94 -6.29
C ARG A 21 12.39 29.87 -7.36
N GLN A 22 13.06 28.77 -7.03
CA GLN A 22 13.12 27.60 -7.89
C GLN A 22 11.94 26.65 -7.56
N GLU A 23 11.14 26.32 -8.56
CA GLU A 23 10.15 25.25 -8.48
C GLU A 23 10.85 23.90 -8.68
N GLY A 24 11.21 23.24 -7.58
CA GLY A 24 11.80 21.90 -7.62
C GLY A 24 12.35 21.42 -6.28
N GLU A 25 11.58 20.53 -5.64
CA GLU A 25 11.90 19.69 -4.47
C GLU A 25 12.26 20.40 -3.15
N THR A 26 11.57 20.02 -2.08
CA THR A 26 11.84 20.45 -0.71
C THR A 26 13.21 19.92 -0.27
N ARG A 27 14.23 20.78 -0.27
CA ARG A 27 15.56 20.46 0.26
C ARG A 27 15.65 20.85 1.73
N PHE A 28 16.26 19.98 2.55
CA PHE A 28 16.60 20.29 3.94
C PHE A 28 17.92 21.08 3.99
N PHE A 29 17.98 22.11 4.84
CA PHE A 29 19.13 23.01 4.96
C PHE A 29 19.89 22.75 6.27
N ALA A 30 21.21 22.59 6.19
CA ALA A 30 22.09 22.72 7.34
C ALA A 30 22.78 24.09 7.23
N ILE A 31 22.61 24.93 8.25
CA ILE A 31 23.31 26.22 8.35
C ILE A 31 24.60 25.93 9.13
N GLU A 32 25.75 26.08 8.51
CA GLU A 32 27.03 26.12 9.23
C GLU A 32 27.39 27.59 9.52
N ASP A 33 27.53 27.90 10.81
CA ASP A 33 27.89 29.23 11.29
C ASP A 33 29.36 29.53 11.00
N PHE A 34 29.63 30.42 10.05
CA PHE A 34 30.97 30.93 9.77
C PHE A 34 31.44 31.88 10.89
N GLN A 35 32.55 31.54 11.55
CA GLN A 35 33.22 32.40 12.53
C GLN A 35 34.29 33.26 11.83
N PRO A 36 34.12 34.59 11.74
CA PRO A 36 35.07 35.45 11.03
C PRO A 36 36.39 35.62 11.80
N LYS A 37 37.52 35.60 11.07
CA LYS A 37 38.83 35.95 11.64
C LYS A 37 38.92 37.46 11.83
N MET A 38 39.43 37.86 13.00
CA MET A 38 39.62 39.24 13.39
C MET A 38 40.60 39.94 12.45
N HIS A 39 40.24 41.14 11.98
CA HIS A 39 40.97 42.01 11.06
C HIS A 39 40.71 41.83 9.56
N GLU A 40 39.53 42.25 9.11
CA GLU A 40 39.37 42.87 7.79
C GLU A 40 38.20 43.85 7.86
N THR A 41 38.50 45.14 7.73
CA THR A 41 37.61 46.27 8.06
C THR A 41 36.79 46.75 6.86
N GLU A 42 36.49 45.87 5.91
CA GLU A 42 35.72 46.24 4.71
C GLU A 42 34.44 45.40 4.61
N ASN A 43 33.30 46.05 4.83
CA ASN A 43 31.96 45.45 4.85
C ASN A 43 31.43 45.02 3.46
N ASN A 44 32.31 44.52 2.58
CA ASN A 44 31.95 44.09 1.23
C ASN A 44 32.12 42.57 1.02
N ALA A 45 32.19 41.80 2.12
CA ALA A 45 32.33 40.35 2.07
C ALA A 45 31.02 39.69 1.58
N ILE A 46 30.91 39.50 0.26
CA ILE A 46 29.89 38.66 -0.38
C ILE A 46 30.00 37.25 0.21
N ARG A 47 29.02 36.84 1.00
CA ARG A 47 28.93 35.48 1.55
C ARG A 47 28.59 34.51 0.42
N ARG A 48 29.59 33.80 -0.11
CA ARG A 48 29.36 32.67 -1.02
C ARG A 48 28.83 31.48 -0.22
N ILE A 49 27.53 31.20 -0.34
CA ILE A 49 26.94 29.95 0.14
C ILE A 49 27.23 28.90 -0.93
N GLN A 50 28.11 27.93 -0.63
CA GLN A 50 28.25 26.75 -1.47
C GLN A 50 27.13 25.77 -1.15
N PHE A 51 26.32 25.45 -2.15
CA PHE A 51 25.38 24.34 -2.06
C PHE A 51 26.18 23.04 -2.08
N LEU A 52 26.44 22.47 -0.91
CA LEU A 52 26.75 21.05 -0.82
C LEU A 52 25.49 20.30 -1.20
N VAL A 53 25.40 19.87 -2.46
CA VAL A 53 24.45 18.83 -2.84
C VAL A 53 24.89 17.61 -2.03
N PRO A 54 24.12 17.16 -1.01
CA PRO A 54 24.45 15.92 -0.37
C PRO A 54 24.46 14.88 -1.47
N LYS A 55 25.58 14.18 -1.61
CA LYS A 55 25.68 12.99 -2.45
C LYS A 55 24.79 11.95 -1.77
N VAL A 56 23.48 12.09 -1.93
CA VAL A 56 22.54 11.04 -1.63
C VAL A 56 22.78 10.04 -2.76
N GLU A 57 23.73 9.13 -2.54
CA GLU A 57 23.69 7.80 -3.13
C GLU A 57 22.41 7.14 -2.61
N LYS A 58 21.28 7.58 -3.13
CA LYS A 58 20.14 6.71 -3.31
C LYS A 58 20.11 6.50 -4.80
N ASP A 59 20.15 5.24 -5.18
CA ASP A 59 19.69 4.75 -6.47
C ASP A 59 18.21 5.13 -6.65
N LEU A 60 17.91 6.42 -6.77
CA LEU A 60 16.62 6.92 -7.19
C LEU A 60 16.61 6.73 -8.70
N GLU A 61 16.26 5.50 -9.08
CA GLU A 61 15.86 5.23 -10.44
C GLU A 61 14.79 6.24 -10.85
N PRO A 62 14.85 6.79 -12.07
CA PRO A 62 13.86 7.76 -12.52
C PRO A 62 12.45 7.21 -12.31
N ILE A 63 11.53 8.02 -11.79
CA ILE A 63 10.14 7.65 -11.45
C ILE A 63 9.47 6.88 -12.60
N ALA A 64 9.74 7.24 -13.85
CA ALA A 64 9.26 6.54 -15.04
C ALA A 64 9.75 5.08 -15.17
N LYS A 65 10.97 4.74 -14.73
CA LYS A 65 11.46 3.35 -14.68
C LYS A 65 10.82 2.56 -13.53
N VAL A 66 10.55 3.20 -12.40
CA VAL A 66 9.89 2.56 -11.24
C VAL A 66 8.42 2.24 -11.54
N ILE A 67 7.70 3.18 -12.18
CA ILE A 67 6.30 2.96 -12.61
C ILE A 67 6.20 1.77 -13.57
N ASN A 68 7.10 1.70 -14.57
CA ASN A 68 7.15 0.54 -15.49
C ASN A 68 7.43 -0.78 -14.75
N LYS A 69 8.29 -0.77 -13.72
CA LYS A 69 8.59 -1.98 -12.94
C LYS A 69 7.39 -2.42 -12.09
N ASP A 70 6.68 -1.49 -11.45
CA ASP A 70 5.50 -1.81 -10.63
C ASP A 70 4.36 -2.41 -11.49
N GLU A 71 4.12 -1.87 -12.69
CA GLU A 71 3.12 -2.44 -13.63
C GLU A 71 3.51 -3.84 -14.13
N GLU A 72 4.79 -4.06 -14.45
CA GLU A 72 5.30 -5.38 -14.86
C GLU A 72 5.26 -6.40 -13.72
N ILE A 73 5.40 -5.96 -12.47
CA ILE A 73 5.25 -6.79 -11.28
C ILE A 73 3.78 -7.21 -11.11
N GLU A 74 2.84 -6.27 -11.26
CA GLU A 74 1.41 -6.51 -11.11
C GLU A 74 0.86 -7.45 -12.20
N LYS A 75 1.29 -7.29 -13.47
CA LYS A 75 0.87 -8.17 -14.57
C LYS A 75 1.29 -9.62 -14.41
N LYS A 76 2.38 -9.88 -13.69
CA LYS A 76 2.87 -11.24 -13.42
C LYS A 76 2.15 -11.92 -12.25
N MET A 77 1.25 -11.23 -11.56
CA MET A 77 0.50 -11.78 -10.42
C MET A 77 -0.86 -12.36 -10.84
N PRO A 78 -1.34 -13.41 -10.16
CA PRO A 78 -2.71 -13.92 -10.33
C PRO A 78 -3.74 -12.81 -10.14
N PHE A 79 -4.79 -12.82 -10.97
CA PHE A 79 -5.83 -11.78 -11.00
C PHE A 79 -6.44 -11.47 -9.62
N HIS A 80 -6.79 -12.51 -8.85
CA HIS A 80 -7.44 -12.35 -7.54
C HIS A 80 -6.53 -11.71 -6.47
N LEU A 81 -5.20 -11.71 -6.68
CA LEU A 81 -4.25 -11.12 -5.73
C LEU A 81 -3.85 -9.68 -6.09
N GLN A 82 -4.18 -9.21 -7.30
CA GLN A 82 -3.80 -7.85 -7.75
C GLN A 82 -4.41 -6.78 -6.87
N GLU A 83 -5.70 -6.91 -6.53
CA GLU A 83 -6.36 -5.94 -5.67
C GLU A 83 -5.76 -5.93 -4.25
N LEU A 84 -5.50 -7.10 -3.68
CA LEU A 84 -4.89 -7.25 -2.36
C LEU A 84 -3.46 -6.66 -2.35
N TYR A 85 -2.69 -6.90 -3.40
CA TYR A 85 -1.36 -6.33 -3.60
C TYR A 85 -1.43 -4.81 -3.63
N ARG A 86 -2.25 -4.24 -4.52
CA ARG A 86 -2.41 -2.78 -4.66
C ARG A 86 -2.78 -2.11 -3.33
N LYS A 87 -3.70 -2.72 -2.57
CA LYS A 87 -4.09 -2.25 -1.23
C LYS A 87 -2.93 -2.32 -0.23
N SER A 88 -2.16 -3.41 -0.26
CA SER A 88 -1.05 -3.65 0.68
C SER A 88 0.21 -2.82 0.36
N THR A 89 0.40 -2.40 -0.89
CA THR A 89 1.62 -1.71 -1.34
C THR A 89 1.50 -0.19 -1.49
N LYS A 90 0.34 0.40 -1.17
CA LYS A 90 0.04 1.83 -1.42
C LYS A 90 1.08 2.80 -0.82
N GLU A 91 1.62 2.48 0.35
CA GLU A 91 2.56 3.34 1.10
C GLU A 91 3.88 2.60 1.40
N LYS A 92 4.27 1.66 0.53
CA LYS A 92 5.45 0.81 0.72
C LYS A 92 6.59 1.15 -0.23
N THR A 93 7.81 0.99 0.26
CA THR A 93 9.04 1.13 -0.55
C THR A 93 9.13 0.01 -1.59
N PHE A 94 9.83 0.24 -2.70
CA PHE A 94 9.97 -0.75 -3.77
C PHE A 94 10.47 -2.12 -3.29
N GLN A 95 11.42 -2.14 -2.36
CA GLN A 95 11.92 -3.39 -1.77
C GLN A 95 10.85 -4.12 -0.95
N GLU A 96 10.02 -3.40 -0.20
CA GLU A 96 8.90 -4.00 0.53
C GLU A 96 7.84 -4.53 -0.43
N LYS A 97 7.55 -3.81 -1.54
CA LYS A 97 6.60 -4.28 -2.56
C LYS A 97 7.01 -5.63 -3.14
N ILE A 98 8.30 -5.81 -3.45
CA ILE A 98 8.83 -7.10 -3.91
C ILE A 98 8.60 -8.21 -2.88
N LYS A 99 8.91 -7.95 -1.61
CA LYS A 99 8.70 -8.94 -0.54
C LYS A 99 7.23 -9.31 -0.36
N VAL A 100 6.33 -8.32 -0.40
CA VAL A 100 4.88 -8.55 -0.32
C VAL A 100 4.42 -9.42 -1.49
N ARG A 101 4.87 -9.12 -2.70
CA ARG A 101 4.57 -9.91 -3.89
C ARG A 101 5.02 -11.36 -3.74
N GLU A 102 6.25 -11.60 -3.28
CA GLU A 102 6.78 -12.95 -3.06
C GLU A 102 5.93 -13.75 -2.08
N VAL A 103 5.48 -13.14 -0.98
CA VAL A 103 4.60 -13.78 0.00
C VAL A 103 3.24 -14.09 -0.62
N LEU A 104 2.64 -13.15 -1.33
CA LEU A 104 1.33 -13.34 -1.96
C LEU A 104 1.36 -14.47 -2.99
N ILE A 105 2.41 -14.54 -3.81
CA ILE A 105 2.59 -15.63 -4.79
C ILE A 105 2.83 -16.96 -4.07
N LYS A 106 3.68 -16.98 -3.04
CA LYS A 106 4.02 -18.20 -2.29
C LYS A 106 2.80 -18.84 -1.63
N PHE A 107 1.88 -18.02 -1.13
CA PHE A 107 0.67 -18.47 -0.45
C PHE A 107 -0.60 -18.17 -1.26
N GLN A 108 -0.50 -18.16 -2.59
CA GLN A 108 -1.63 -17.81 -3.46
C GLN A 108 -2.86 -18.69 -3.19
N ASP A 109 -2.66 -19.98 -2.91
CA ASP A 109 -3.73 -20.95 -2.68
C ASP A 109 -4.44 -20.75 -1.32
N CYS A 110 -3.91 -19.92 -0.43
CA CYS A 110 -4.54 -19.58 0.85
C CYS A 110 -5.56 -18.45 0.74
N PHE A 111 -5.60 -17.74 -0.39
CA PHE A 111 -6.52 -16.63 -0.61
C PHE A 111 -7.64 -17.07 -1.57
N SER A 112 -8.89 -16.79 -1.19
CA SER A 112 -10.03 -17.05 -2.06
C SER A 112 -9.95 -16.23 -3.35
N MET A 113 -10.19 -16.87 -4.49
CA MET A 113 -10.20 -16.21 -5.80
C MET A 113 -11.45 -15.34 -6.01
N ASN A 114 -12.58 -15.73 -5.41
CA ASN A 114 -13.85 -15.03 -5.45
C ASN A 114 -14.74 -15.49 -4.28
N ASP A 115 -15.90 -14.87 -4.10
CA ASP A 115 -16.85 -15.19 -3.03
C ASP A 115 -17.42 -16.62 -3.10
N SER A 116 -17.27 -17.30 -4.24
CA SER A 116 -17.68 -18.69 -4.43
C SER A 116 -16.55 -19.70 -4.21
N ASP A 117 -15.31 -19.23 -4.04
CA ASP A 117 -14.13 -20.07 -3.81
C ASP A 117 -14.06 -20.46 -2.34
N THR A 118 -14.91 -21.42 -1.98
CA THR A 118 -14.95 -22.01 -0.65
C THR A 118 -13.99 -23.19 -0.61
N GLY A 119 -13.03 -23.17 0.32
CA GLY A 119 -12.08 -24.27 0.47
C GLY A 119 -12.75 -25.57 0.93
N LEU A 120 -12.18 -26.70 0.54
CA LEU A 120 -12.56 -28.04 0.99
C LEU A 120 -11.35 -28.73 1.60
N THR A 121 -11.53 -29.39 2.75
CA THR A 121 -10.51 -30.26 3.34
C THR A 121 -10.90 -31.72 3.16
N SER A 122 -9.95 -32.54 2.72
CA SER A 122 -10.10 -34.00 2.62
C SER A 122 -9.44 -34.74 3.78
N ILE A 123 -8.91 -34.02 4.77
CA ILE A 123 -8.11 -34.60 5.86
C ILE A 123 -8.99 -35.36 6.86
N THR A 124 -10.18 -34.84 7.15
CA THR A 124 -11.10 -35.41 8.14
C THR A 124 -12.53 -35.26 7.66
N GLU A 125 -13.29 -36.33 7.79
CA GLU A 125 -14.75 -36.31 7.63
C GLU A 125 -15.41 -36.25 9.00
N HIS A 126 -16.44 -35.40 9.14
CA HIS A 126 -17.20 -35.31 10.38
C HIS A 126 -18.28 -36.39 10.41
N ALA A 127 -18.19 -37.30 11.37
CA ALA A 127 -19.21 -38.32 11.63
C ALA A 127 -20.08 -37.90 12.82
N PHE A 128 -21.40 -38.10 12.70
CA PHE A 128 -22.35 -37.87 13.77
C PHE A 128 -22.72 -39.21 14.43
N ASP A 129 -22.56 -39.32 15.75
CA ASP A 129 -23.03 -40.48 16.52
C ASP A 129 -24.51 -40.28 16.90
N THR A 130 -25.39 -41.09 16.33
CA THR A 130 -26.83 -41.05 16.59
C THR A 130 -27.29 -42.06 17.65
N GLY A 131 -26.38 -42.89 18.19
CA GLY A 131 -26.72 -44.00 19.08
C GLY A 131 -27.79 -44.92 18.49
N ASP A 132 -28.80 -45.28 19.30
CA ASP A 132 -29.92 -46.15 18.90
C ASP A 132 -31.08 -45.40 18.21
N SER A 133 -30.89 -44.14 17.82
CA SER A 133 -31.96 -43.32 17.25
C SER A 133 -32.30 -43.74 15.82
N VAL A 134 -33.58 -43.97 15.54
CA VAL A 134 -34.06 -44.30 14.19
C VAL A 134 -34.23 -43.05 13.31
N PRO A 135 -34.10 -43.14 11.97
CA PRO A 135 -34.34 -42.02 11.06
C PRO A 135 -35.75 -41.44 11.19
N ILE A 136 -35.86 -40.11 11.13
CA ILE A 136 -37.13 -39.38 11.21
C ILE A 136 -37.39 -38.67 9.89
N LYS A 137 -38.45 -39.08 9.19
CA LYS A 137 -38.88 -38.45 7.93
C LYS A 137 -39.91 -37.37 8.19
N GLN A 138 -39.56 -36.13 7.85
CA GLN A 138 -40.50 -34.99 7.87
C GLN A 138 -40.82 -34.54 6.44
N PRO A 139 -42.11 -34.33 6.10
CA PRO A 139 -42.46 -33.83 4.77
C PRO A 139 -41.94 -32.40 4.57
N PRO A 140 -41.41 -32.05 3.39
CA PRO A 140 -40.95 -30.70 3.10
C PRO A 140 -42.13 -29.71 3.17
N ARG A 141 -41.86 -28.51 3.68
CA ARG A 141 -42.87 -27.44 3.73
C ARG A 141 -43.05 -26.83 2.33
N ARG A 142 -44.27 -26.38 2.05
CA ARG A 142 -44.58 -25.70 0.77
C ARG A 142 -43.87 -24.36 0.70
N VAL A 143 -43.21 -24.09 -0.42
CA VAL A 143 -42.59 -22.79 -0.69
C VAL A 143 -43.64 -21.85 -1.30
N PRO A 144 -43.77 -20.61 -0.79
CA PRO A 144 -44.66 -19.62 -1.39
C PRO A 144 -44.27 -19.31 -2.83
N LEU A 145 -45.26 -19.04 -3.68
CA LEU A 145 -45.03 -18.79 -5.11
C LEU A 145 -44.04 -17.65 -5.39
N ALA A 146 -44.02 -16.62 -4.54
CA ALA A 146 -43.10 -15.50 -4.65
C ALA A 146 -41.61 -15.88 -4.51
N PHE A 147 -41.29 -17.02 -3.88
CA PHE A 147 -39.93 -17.47 -3.63
C PHE A 147 -39.55 -18.73 -4.43
N ALA A 148 -40.47 -19.29 -5.20
CA ALA A 148 -40.27 -20.56 -5.89
C ALA A 148 -39.15 -20.53 -6.94
N GLU A 149 -38.90 -19.36 -7.55
CA GLU A 149 -37.80 -19.18 -8.51
C GLU A 149 -36.46 -19.04 -7.80
N ALA A 150 -36.39 -18.17 -6.78
CA ALA A 150 -35.18 -17.96 -5.97
C ALA A 150 -34.71 -19.25 -5.27
N GLU A 151 -35.63 -20.08 -4.78
CA GLU A 151 -35.28 -21.39 -4.20
C GLU A 151 -34.60 -22.31 -5.21
N LYS A 152 -35.13 -22.39 -6.44
CA LYS A 152 -34.57 -23.25 -7.50
C LYS A 152 -33.18 -22.77 -7.90
N GLU A 153 -32.99 -21.46 -8.06
CA GLU A 153 -31.70 -20.87 -8.37
C GLU A 153 -30.67 -21.19 -7.29
N ALA A 154 -31.04 -21.03 -6.01
CA ALA A 154 -30.16 -21.33 -4.89
C ALA A 154 -29.75 -22.82 -4.85
N ILE A 155 -30.68 -23.75 -5.10
CA ILE A 155 -30.36 -25.19 -5.16
C ILE A 155 -29.36 -25.47 -6.29
N ILE A 156 -29.57 -24.91 -7.48
CA ILE A 156 -28.67 -25.08 -8.63
C ILE A 156 -27.28 -24.49 -8.32
N GLU A 157 -27.22 -23.33 -7.68
CA GLU A 157 -25.96 -22.70 -7.29
C GLU A 157 -25.18 -23.56 -6.28
N LEU A 158 -25.85 -24.05 -5.23
CA LEU A 158 -25.23 -24.90 -4.22
C LEU A 158 -24.76 -26.25 -4.78
N GLN A 159 -25.51 -26.82 -5.73
CA GLN A 159 -25.07 -28.01 -6.46
C GLN A 159 -23.83 -27.74 -7.30
N LYS A 160 -23.80 -26.62 -8.05
CA LYS A 160 -22.63 -26.21 -8.84
C LYS A 160 -21.39 -25.97 -7.97
N LYS A 161 -21.58 -25.41 -6.78
CA LYS A 161 -20.50 -25.23 -5.78
C LYS A 161 -20.05 -26.55 -5.11
N GLY A 162 -20.78 -27.65 -5.31
CA GLY A 162 -20.49 -28.95 -4.70
C GLY A 162 -20.80 -29.03 -3.21
N VAL A 163 -21.55 -28.05 -2.66
CA VAL A 163 -21.93 -28.02 -1.23
C VAL A 163 -23.03 -29.04 -0.94
N ILE A 164 -23.93 -29.28 -1.90
CA ILE A 164 -25.00 -30.27 -1.80
C ILE A 164 -24.93 -31.25 -2.96
N ARG A 165 -25.48 -32.46 -2.74
CA ARG A 165 -25.62 -33.51 -3.76
C ARG A 165 -26.96 -34.20 -3.61
N GLU A 166 -27.43 -34.81 -4.70
CA GLU A 166 -28.60 -35.69 -4.63
C GLU A 166 -28.29 -36.91 -3.75
N SER A 167 -29.28 -37.33 -2.97
CA SER A 167 -29.17 -38.49 -2.09
C SER A 167 -30.54 -39.12 -1.88
N SER A 168 -30.54 -40.38 -1.46
CA SER A 168 -31.75 -41.11 -1.06
C SER A 168 -31.64 -41.47 0.42
N SER A 169 -32.39 -40.75 1.26
CA SER A 169 -32.44 -40.97 2.71
C SER A 169 -33.75 -41.68 3.09
N PRO A 170 -33.72 -42.61 4.06
CA PRO A 170 -34.93 -43.21 4.64
C PRO A 170 -35.85 -42.16 5.29
#